data_AF-A0AAD6D8B1-F1
#
_entry.id   AF-A0AAD6D8B1-F1
#
_cell.length_a   1.000
_cell.length_b   1.000
_cell.length_c   1.000
_cell.angle_alpha   90.00
_cell.angle_beta   90.00
_cell.angle_gamma   90.00
#
_symmetry.space_group_name_H-M   'P 1'
#
loop_
_entity.id
_entity.type
_entity.pdbx_description
1 polymer ?
#
loop_
_entity_poly.entity_id
_entity_poly.type
_entity_poly.pdbx_seq_one_letter_code
_entity_poly.pdbx_strand_id
1 'polypeptide(L)'
;MPRPRKIDANLILESLSSLLGIRSERIPFRAQNRILQAIQQHLELHAFQFAHRWLPEKSLMNGWTCPEELELHRFFLFLARNKTGVQHCAFHQASSALLRMKGPVSAIRHAAVHRLTQDRESLLQMNRVAIEFVTASSGASYSEKLGRLLNFLKTRLPKSDRLPEQRSKPKGSLRRHRYGKPKLQLTLLPKPTNTVLQWVDGIITLEVECFLHATL
;
A
#
# COMPACT_ATOMS: atom_id res chain seq x y z
N MET A 1 9.49 -24.74 37.98
CA MET A 1 8.49 -24.54 36.91
C MET A 1 9.20 -24.09 35.63
N PRO A 2 9.31 -24.93 34.60
CA PRO A 2 9.89 -24.53 33.32
C PRO A 2 8.92 -23.61 32.58
N ARG A 3 9.38 -22.42 32.16
CA ARG A 3 8.58 -21.51 31.33
C ARG A 3 8.29 -22.17 29.97
N PRO A 4 7.08 -22.03 29.42
CA PRO A 4 6.81 -22.54 28.08
C PRO A 4 7.72 -21.82 27.09
N ARG A 5 8.47 -22.59 26.29
CA ARG A 5 9.28 -22.05 25.19
C ARG A 5 8.31 -21.34 24.25
N LYS A 6 8.47 -20.03 24.07
CA LYS A 6 7.83 -19.30 22.98
C LYS A 6 8.33 -19.95 21.70
N ILE A 7 7.48 -20.72 21.06
CA ILE A 7 7.73 -21.23 19.72
C ILE A 7 7.78 -19.99 18.82
N ASP A 8 8.96 -19.67 18.32
CA ASP A 8 9.17 -18.51 17.47
C ASP A 8 8.60 -18.83 16.09
N ALA A 9 7.44 -18.23 15.78
CA ALA A 9 6.72 -18.45 14.53
C ALA A 9 7.61 -18.15 13.30
N ASN A 10 8.58 -17.23 13.43
CA ASN A 10 9.56 -16.97 12.38
C ASN A 10 10.47 -18.17 12.12
N LEU A 11 10.91 -18.87 13.17
CA LEU A 11 11.79 -20.05 13.03
C LEU A 11 11.07 -21.22 12.36
N ILE A 12 9.78 -21.38 12.65
CA ILE A 12 8.93 -22.39 11.97
C ILE A 12 8.69 -21.99 10.51
N LEU A 13 8.38 -20.72 10.24
CA LEU A 13 8.22 -20.22 8.87
C LEU A 13 9.50 -20.38 8.04
N GLU A 14 10.67 -20.06 8.60
CA GLU A 14 11.95 -20.21 7.92
C GLU A 14 12.32 -21.68 7.70
N SER A 15 12.06 -22.53 8.70
CA SER A 15 12.29 -23.98 8.57
C SER A 15 11.38 -24.58 7.52
N LEU A 16 10.08 -24.25 7.50
CA LEU A 16 9.13 -24.77 6.51
C LEU A 16 9.38 -24.20 5.11
N SER A 17 9.75 -22.93 5.00
CA SER A 17 10.17 -22.32 3.73
C SER A 17 11.42 -22.98 3.16
N SER A 18 12.36 -23.37 4.02
CA SER A 18 13.59 -24.08 3.64
C SER A 18 13.34 -25.55 3.31
N LEU A 19 12.50 -26.23 4.10
CA LEU A 19 12.25 -27.67 4.00
C LEU A 19 11.36 -28.03 2.80
N LEU A 20 10.46 -27.13 2.41
CA LEU A 20 9.55 -27.36 1.29
C LEU A 20 10.07 -26.78 -0.03
N GLY A 21 11.14 -25.98 0.00
CA GLY A 21 11.57 -25.17 -1.16
C GLY A 21 10.50 -24.17 -1.63
N ILE A 22 9.42 -24.01 -0.87
CA ILE A 22 8.31 -23.12 -1.14
C ILE A 22 8.69 -21.76 -0.59
N ARG A 23 9.49 -21.02 -1.35
CA ARG A 23 9.49 -19.57 -1.21
C ARG A 23 8.20 -19.13 -1.89
N SER A 24 7.18 -18.76 -1.13
CA SER A 24 6.01 -18.12 -1.75
C SER A 24 6.52 -16.78 -2.30
N GLU A 25 6.94 -16.77 -3.56
CA GLU A 25 7.41 -15.57 -4.29
C GLU A 25 6.29 -14.54 -4.43
N ARG A 26 5.07 -14.94 -4.07
CA ARG A 26 3.86 -14.16 -4.17
C ARG A 26 3.38 -13.73 -2.79
N ILE A 27 3.11 -12.43 -2.67
CA ILE A 27 2.50 -11.87 -1.47
C ILE A 27 1.03 -12.35 -1.41
N PRO A 28 0.53 -12.84 -0.26
CA PRO A 28 -0.85 -13.31 -0.17
C PRO A 28 -1.84 -12.20 -0.51
N PHE A 29 -2.88 -12.52 -1.27
CA PHE A 29 -3.86 -11.52 -1.77
C PHE A 29 -4.50 -10.71 -0.63
N ARG A 30 -4.83 -11.37 0.49
CA ARG A 30 -5.40 -10.69 1.66
C ARG A 30 -4.43 -9.68 2.26
N ALA A 31 -3.18 -10.08 2.46
CA ALA A 31 -2.10 -9.20 2.92
C ALA A 31 -1.94 -7.97 2.01
N GLN A 32 -1.91 -8.16 0.69
CA GLN A 32 -1.81 -7.05 -0.28
C GLN A 32 -2.95 -6.05 -0.11
N ASN A 33 -4.20 -6.54 -0.02
CA ASN A 33 -5.37 -5.68 0.13
C ASN A 33 -5.35 -4.91 1.45
N ARG A 34 -4.93 -5.53 2.56
CA ARG A 34 -4.81 -4.85 3.85
C ARG A 34 -3.78 -3.73 3.82
N ILE A 35 -2.63 -3.98 3.20
CA ILE A 35 -1.58 -2.96 3.00
C ILE A 35 -2.13 -1.79 2.17
N LEU A 36 -2.78 -2.07 1.04
CA LEU A 36 -3.33 -1.05 0.16
C LEU A 36 -4.44 -0.22 0.85
N GLN A 37 -5.32 -0.87 1.61
CA GLN A 37 -6.36 -0.19 2.40
C GLN A 37 -5.74 0.74 3.44
N ALA A 38 -4.75 0.27 4.18
CA ALA A 38 -4.05 1.09 5.17
C ALA A 38 -3.37 2.30 4.53
N ILE A 39 -2.70 2.11 3.39
CA ILE A 39 -2.09 3.23 2.64
C ILE A 39 -3.17 4.22 2.19
N GLN A 40 -4.28 3.74 1.61
CA GLN A 40 -5.37 4.60 1.16
C GLN A 40 -5.98 5.43 2.30
N GLN A 41 -6.24 4.81 3.46
CA GLN A 41 -6.77 5.49 4.64
C GLN A 41 -5.85 6.61 5.13
N HIS A 42 -4.53 6.37 5.17
CA HIS A 42 -3.57 7.42 5.54
C HIS A 42 -3.55 8.59 4.54
N LEU A 43 -3.65 8.29 3.25
CA LEU A 43 -3.73 9.32 2.21
C LEU A 43 -4.99 10.18 2.38
N GLU A 44 -6.15 9.55 2.63
CA GLU A 44 -7.43 10.23 2.84
C GLU A 44 -7.41 11.08 4.11
N LEU A 45 -6.92 10.54 5.23
CA LEU A 45 -6.74 11.26 6.49
C LEU A 45 -5.90 12.53 6.33
N HIS A 46 -4.73 12.42 5.72
CA HIS A 46 -3.82 13.57 5.60
C HIS A 46 -4.26 14.56 4.52
N ALA A 47 -4.94 14.09 3.48
CA ALA A 47 -5.61 14.98 2.53
C ALA A 47 -6.72 15.80 3.21
N PHE A 48 -7.51 15.17 4.08
CA PHE A 48 -8.56 15.82 4.87
C PHE A 48 -7.98 16.87 5.81
N GLN A 49 -6.97 16.49 6.60
CA GLN A 49 -6.29 17.44 7.48
C GLN A 49 -5.69 18.63 6.71
N PHE A 50 -5.13 18.39 5.53
CA PHE A 50 -4.61 19.46 4.68
C PHE A 50 -5.71 20.42 4.21
N ALA A 51 -6.82 19.88 3.69
CA ALA A 51 -7.95 20.68 3.24
C ALA A 51 -8.56 21.49 4.40
N HIS A 52 -8.73 20.86 5.57
CA HIS A 52 -9.31 21.51 6.73
C HIS A 52 -8.39 22.59 7.32
N ARG A 53 -7.07 22.38 7.29
CA ARG A 53 -6.09 23.37 7.77
C ARG A 53 -6.05 24.63 6.90
N TRP A 54 -6.05 24.47 5.57
CA TRP A 54 -5.79 25.58 4.65
C TRP A 54 -7.04 26.20 4.03
N LEU A 55 -8.13 25.44 3.94
CA LEU A 55 -9.36 25.81 3.26
C LEU A 55 -10.59 25.31 4.05
N PRO A 56 -10.72 25.62 5.36
CA PRO A 56 -11.73 25.03 6.25
C PRO A 56 -13.16 25.25 5.75
N GLU A 57 -13.53 26.48 5.39
CA GLU A 57 -14.87 26.80 4.89
C GLU A 57 -15.21 26.01 3.63
N LYS A 58 -14.28 25.94 2.66
CA LYS A 58 -14.49 25.21 1.41
C LYS A 58 -14.51 23.69 1.63
N SER A 59 -13.77 23.18 2.61
CA SER A 59 -13.83 21.78 3.01
C SER A 59 -15.22 21.43 3.54
N LEU A 60 -15.77 22.25 4.43
CA LEU A 60 -17.12 22.08 4.99
C LEU A 60 -18.20 22.21 3.92
N MET A 61 -18.07 23.17 2.99
CA MET A 61 -18.99 23.31 1.85
C MET A 61 -18.99 22.09 0.91
N ASN A 62 -17.90 21.31 0.87
CA ASN A 62 -17.84 20.05 0.11
C ASN A 62 -18.43 18.86 0.89
N GLY A 63 -18.90 19.08 2.11
CA GLY A 63 -19.45 18.06 3.00
C GLY A 63 -18.37 17.15 3.58
N TRP A 64 -17.12 17.61 3.69
CA TRP A 64 -16.05 16.82 4.31
C TRP A 64 -16.01 17.13 5.81
N THR A 65 -16.69 16.28 6.59
CA THR A 65 -16.70 16.32 8.05
C THR A 65 -15.75 15.29 8.66
N CYS A 66 -15.45 14.22 7.92
CA CYS A 66 -14.45 13.22 8.30
C CYS A 66 -13.55 12.80 7.12
N PRO A 67 -12.40 12.14 7.38
CA PRO A 67 -11.51 11.62 6.35
C PRO A 67 -12.18 10.72 5.31
N GLU A 68 -13.11 9.87 5.73
CA GLU A 68 -13.77 8.86 4.91
C GLU A 68 -14.69 9.47 3.86
N GLU A 69 -15.22 10.67 4.11
CA GLU A 69 -16.02 11.44 3.15
C GLU A 69 -15.15 12.13 2.09
N LEU A 70 -13.85 12.28 2.37
CA LEU A 70 -12.91 12.83 1.42
C LEU A 70 -12.46 11.74 0.45
N GLU A 71 -12.96 11.81 -0.78
CA GLU A 71 -12.43 11.00 -1.86
C GLU A 71 -11.19 11.67 -2.46
N LEU A 72 -10.05 10.96 -2.50
CA LEU A 72 -8.77 11.50 -3.01
C LEU A 72 -8.88 12.14 -4.41
N HIS A 73 -9.72 11.60 -5.29
CA HIS A 73 -9.90 12.19 -6.61
C HIS A 73 -10.61 13.54 -6.57
N ARG A 74 -11.57 13.74 -5.64
CA ARG A 74 -12.23 15.03 -5.39
C ARG A 74 -11.26 16.01 -4.73
N PHE A 75 -10.39 15.54 -3.83
CA PHE A 75 -9.35 16.35 -3.21
C PHE A 75 -8.41 17.01 -4.23
N PHE A 76 -7.93 16.28 -5.24
CA PHE A 76 -7.06 16.91 -6.26
C PHE A 76 -7.77 17.95 -7.11
N LEU A 77 -9.06 17.74 -7.42
CA LEU A 77 -9.88 18.74 -8.11
C LEU A 77 -10.08 19.98 -7.23
N PHE A 78 -10.34 19.77 -5.95
CA PHE A 78 -10.45 20.82 -4.95
C PHE A 78 -9.17 21.65 -4.82
N LEU A 79 -8.00 21.02 -4.74
CA LEU A 79 -6.72 21.72 -4.69
C LEU A 79 -6.48 22.56 -5.94
N ALA A 80 -6.75 22.00 -7.13
CA ALA A 80 -6.56 22.71 -8.39
C ALA A 80 -7.44 23.96 -8.48
N ARG A 81 -8.71 23.86 -8.06
CA ARG A 81 -9.67 24.98 -8.06
C ARG A 81 -9.32 26.08 -7.06
N ASN A 82 -8.72 25.71 -5.94
CA ASN A 82 -8.46 26.64 -4.83
C ASN A 82 -7.01 27.09 -4.74
N LYS A 83 -6.18 26.76 -5.73
CA LYS A 83 -4.73 27.00 -5.72
C LYS A 83 -4.36 28.48 -5.51
N THR A 84 -5.16 29.41 -6.03
CA THR A 84 -4.95 30.86 -5.93
C THR A 84 -5.66 31.50 -4.73
N GLY A 85 -6.53 30.75 -4.03
CA GLY A 85 -7.37 31.28 -2.96
C GLY A 85 -6.67 31.42 -1.60
N VAL A 86 -5.44 30.91 -1.46
CA VAL A 86 -4.65 30.99 -0.22
C VAL A 86 -3.34 31.66 -0.53
N GLN A 87 -3.10 32.84 0.04
CA GLN A 87 -1.84 33.59 -0.15
C GLN A 87 -0.79 33.17 0.89
N HIS A 88 -0.35 31.92 0.83
CA HIS A 88 0.69 31.41 1.73
C HIS A 88 1.70 30.54 0.97
N CYS A 89 3.00 30.87 1.09
CA CYS A 89 4.06 30.18 0.34
C CYS A 89 4.10 28.67 0.63
N ALA A 90 3.99 28.27 1.90
CA ALA A 90 3.96 26.86 2.28
C ALA A 90 2.76 26.10 1.68
N PHE A 91 1.59 26.73 1.60
CA PHE A 91 0.43 26.13 0.93
C PHE A 91 0.70 25.93 -0.55
N HIS A 92 1.24 26.92 -1.26
CA HIS A 92 1.53 26.79 -2.68
C HIS A 92 2.58 25.72 -2.98
N GLN A 93 3.61 25.62 -2.15
CA GLN A 93 4.64 24.59 -2.25
C GLN A 93 4.04 23.19 -2.04
N ALA A 94 3.30 23.00 -0.94
CA ALA A 94 2.64 21.74 -0.63
C ALA A 94 1.60 21.35 -1.70
N SER A 95 0.70 22.27 -2.05
CA SER A 95 -0.34 22.06 -3.08
C SER A 95 0.27 21.68 -4.43
N SER A 96 1.36 22.34 -4.84
CA SER A 96 2.05 22.00 -6.08
C SER A 96 2.69 20.60 -6.03
N ALA A 97 3.30 20.23 -4.90
CA ALA A 97 3.82 18.87 -4.71
C ALA A 97 2.70 17.82 -4.74
N LEU A 98 1.61 18.03 -4.01
CA LEU A 98 0.44 17.15 -3.98
C LEU A 98 -0.16 16.96 -5.38
N LEU A 99 -0.32 18.04 -6.16
CA LEU A 99 -0.86 17.95 -7.52
C LEU A 99 0.03 17.13 -8.48
N ARG A 100 1.36 17.16 -8.33
CA ARG A 100 2.26 16.26 -9.10
C ARG A 100 2.04 14.79 -8.77
N MET A 101 1.65 14.49 -7.54
CA MET A 101 1.40 13.12 -7.07
C MET A 101 -0.01 12.59 -7.43
N LYS A 102 -0.86 13.38 -8.09
CA LYS A 102 -2.23 12.98 -8.48
C LYS A 102 -2.28 11.63 -9.20
N GLY A 103 -1.41 11.41 -10.18
CA GLY A 103 -1.36 10.18 -10.96
C GLY A 103 -1.00 8.96 -10.10
N PRO A 104 0.18 8.95 -9.44
CA PRO A 104 0.58 7.89 -8.53
C PRO A 104 -0.44 7.58 -7.42
N VAL A 105 -0.99 8.61 -6.75
CA VAL A 105 -2.01 8.43 -5.71
C VAL A 105 -3.31 7.84 -6.27
N SER A 106 -3.72 8.25 -7.47
CA SER A 106 -4.88 7.65 -8.15
C SER A 106 -4.64 6.17 -8.48
N ALA A 107 -3.42 5.78 -8.82
CA ALA A 107 -3.05 4.38 -9.05
C ALA A 107 -3.15 3.54 -7.77
N ILE A 108 -2.74 4.09 -6.62
CA ILE A 108 -2.89 3.45 -5.30
C ILE A 108 -4.37 3.19 -5.00
N ARG A 109 -5.22 4.22 -5.10
CA ARG A 109 -6.67 4.09 -4.89
C ARG A 109 -7.28 3.07 -5.84
N HIS A 110 -6.92 3.13 -7.13
CA HIS A 110 -7.42 2.17 -8.12
C HIS A 110 -7.05 0.72 -7.75
N ALA A 111 -5.80 0.49 -7.33
CA ALA A 111 -5.35 -0.81 -6.87
C ALA A 111 -6.11 -1.29 -5.61
N ALA A 112 -6.31 -0.41 -4.63
CA ALA A 112 -7.01 -0.73 -3.39
C ALA A 112 -8.51 -1.03 -3.63
N VAL A 113 -9.21 -0.15 -4.35
CA VAL A 113 -10.66 -0.25 -4.60
C VAL A 113 -11.00 -1.47 -5.45
N HIS A 114 -10.24 -1.70 -6.52
CA HIS A 114 -10.47 -2.84 -7.41
C HIS A 114 -9.70 -4.10 -7.00
N ARG A 115 -9.03 -4.07 -5.82
CA ARG A 115 -8.28 -5.19 -5.24
C ARG A 115 -7.33 -5.82 -6.26
N LEU A 116 -6.55 -4.97 -6.93
CA LEU A 116 -5.60 -5.41 -7.95
C LEU A 116 -4.38 -6.04 -7.30
N THR A 117 -3.97 -7.21 -7.79
CA THR A 117 -2.76 -7.87 -7.32
C THR A 117 -1.52 -7.04 -7.63
N GLN A 118 -0.68 -6.81 -6.63
CA GLN A 118 0.58 -6.09 -6.70
C GLN A 118 1.74 -7.04 -6.40
N ASP A 119 2.86 -6.79 -7.06
CA ASP A 119 4.14 -7.39 -6.66
C ASP A 119 4.78 -6.59 -5.52
N ARG A 120 5.89 -7.11 -4.98
CA ARG A 120 6.62 -6.48 -3.89
C ARG A 120 7.08 -5.07 -4.24
N GLU A 121 7.66 -4.87 -5.42
CA GLU A 121 8.22 -3.56 -5.77
C GLU A 121 7.12 -2.51 -5.93
N SER A 122 5.98 -2.91 -6.48
CA SER A 122 4.80 -2.07 -6.61
C SER A 122 4.28 -1.63 -5.24
N LEU A 123 4.15 -2.56 -4.28
CA LEU A 123 3.73 -2.19 -2.90
C LEU A 123 4.73 -1.28 -2.19
N LEU A 124 6.03 -1.54 -2.35
CA LEU A 124 7.07 -0.67 -1.80
C LEU A 124 7.01 0.72 -2.42
N GLN A 125 6.84 0.81 -3.74
CA GLN A 125 6.75 2.08 -4.44
C GLN A 125 5.49 2.86 -4.07
N MET A 126 4.34 2.18 -3.97
CA MET A 126 3.09 2.79 -3.51
C MET A 126 3.22 3.34 -2.09
N ASN A 127 3.91 2.63 -1.20
CA ASN A 127 4.17 3.10 0.15
C ASN A 127 5.11 4.34 0.16
N ARG A 128 6.16 4.36 -0.66
CA ARG A 128 7.04 5.54 -0.82
C ARG A 128 6.27 6.77 -1.30
N VAL A 129 5.38 6.60 -2.29
CA VAL A 129 4.49 7.67 -2.77
C VAL A 129 3.61 8.19 -1.63
N ALA A 130 3.09 7.29 -0.77
CA ALA A 130 2.30 7.71 0.37
C ALA A 130 3.11 8.48 1.42
N ILE A 131 4.35 8.07 1.69
CA ILE A 131 5.27 8.82 2.56
C ILE A 131 5.52 10.23 2.01
N GLU A 132 5.80 10.35 0.71
CA GLU A 132 6.01 11.64 0.04
C GLU A 132 4.75 12.52 0.13
N PHE A 133 3.57 11.94 -0.10
CA PHE A 133 2.29 12.62 0.01
C PHE A 133 2.06 13.18 1.41
N VAL A 134 2.20 12.34 2.45
CA VAL A 134 1.99 12.74 3.84
C VAL A 134 3.03 13.78 4.29
N THR A 135 4.27 13.63 3.82
CA THR A 135 5.32 14.62 4.09
C THR A 135 4.98 15.97 3.47
N ALA A 136 4.48 15.99 2.24
CA ALA A 136 4.07 17.22 1.57
C ALA A 136 2.83 17.87 2.20
N SER A 137 1.87 17.08 2.69
CA SER A 137 0.62 17.60 3.27
C SER A 137 0.78 18.04 4.73
N SER A 138 1.51 17.27 5.53
CA SER A 138 1.47 17.37 6.99
C SER A 138 2.86 17.61 7.60
N GLY A 139 3.93 17.33 6.85
CA GLY A 139 5.31 17.40 7.31
C GLY A 139 5.90 16.02 7.64
N ALA A 140 7.22 15.95 7.74
CA ALA A 140 7.97 14.69 7.83
C ALA A 140 7.59 13.80 9.02
N SER A 141 7.31 14.39 10.18
CA SER A 141 6.98 13.65 11.41
C SER A 141 5.72 12.79 11.30
N TYR A 142 4.76 13.19 10.46
CA TYR A 142 3.51 12.45 10.26
C TYR A 142 3.67 11.22 9.37
N SER A 143 4.80 11.12 8.66
CA SER A 143 5.09 9.98 7.77
C SER A 143 5.72 8.79 8.49
N GLU A 144 6.04 8.91 9.78
CA GLU A 144 6.79 7.89 10.54
C GLU A 144 6.10 6.52 10.51
N LYS A 145 4.77 6.50 10.71
CA LYS A 145 3.93 5.30 10.65
C LYS A 145 4.07 4.57 9.30
N LEU A 146 4.01 5.31 8.20
CA LEU A 146 4.21 4.76 6.85
C LEU A 146 5.67 4.33 6.63
N GLY A 147 6.65 5.05 7.21
CA GLY A 147 8.06 4.65 7.20
C GLY A 147 8.31 3.33 7.91
N ARG A 148 7.68 3.11 9.07
CA ARG A 148 7.69 1.82 9.78
C ARG A 148 7.07 0.72 8.93
N LEU A 149 5.93 0.98 8.28
CA LEU A 149 5.33 0.05 7.33
C LEU A 149 6.28 -0.27 6.17
N LEU A 150 6.92 0.72 5.56
CA LEU A 150 7.89 0.49 4.48
C LEU A 150 9.03 -0.44 4.92
N ASN A 151 9.57 -0.24 6.12
CA ASN A 151 10.64 -1.08 6.66
C ASN A 151 10.14 -2.51 6.93
N PHE A 152 8.95 -2.66 7.52
CA PHE A 152 8.30 -3.95 7.71
C PHE A 152 8.10 -4.68 6.38
N LEU A 153 7.60 -3.99 5.34
CA LEU A 153 7.40 -4.57 4.03
C LEU A 153 8.73 -4.98 3.37
N LYS A 154 9.81 -4.20 3.54
CA LYS A 154 11.12 -4.56 3.01
C LYS A 154 11.68 -5.84 3.63
N THR A 155 11.50 -6.04 4.93
CA THR A 155 12.06 -7.16 5.69
C THR A 155 11.22 -8.43 5.58
N ARG A 156 9.89 -8.29 5.52
CA ARG A 156 8.97 -9.44 5.57
C ARG A 156 8.46 -9.89 4.21
N LEU A 157 8.37 -8.99 3.21
CA LEU A 157 7.89 -9.42 1.89
C LEU A 157 8.97 -10.22 1.15
N PRO A 158 8.60 -11.37 0.56
CA PRO A 158 9.51 -12.22 -0.21
C PRO A 158 10.11 -11.41 -1.36
N LYS A 159 11.44 -11.46 -1.50
CA LYS A 159 12.12 -10.85 -2.66
C LYS A 159 11.62 -11.56 -3.92
N SER A 160 11.07 -10.80 -4.86
CA SER A 160 10.73 -11.34 -6.18
C SER A 160 12.04 -11.52 -6.94
N ASP A 161 12.46 -12.77 -7.15
CA ASP A 161 13.40 -13.07 -8.23
C ASP A 161 12.61 -12.94 -9.53
N ARG A 162 13.01 -11.99 -10.38
CA ARG A 162 12.41 -11.83 -11.70
C ARG A 162 12.73 -13.09 -12.51
N LEU A 163 11.73 -13.89 -12.87
CA LEU A 163 11.86 -14.69 -14.08
C LEU A 163 12.02 -13.72 -15.26
N PRO A 164 13.06 -13.86 -16.09
CA PRO A 164 13.29 -12.94 -17.20
C PRO A 164 12.23 -13.18 -18.28
N GLU A 165 11.17 -12.36 -18.29
CA GLU A 165 10.39 -12.15 -19.50
C GLU A 165 11.28 -11.42 -20.52
N GLN A 166 11.45 -12.06 -21.68
CA GLN A 166 12.29 -11.60 -22.76
C GLN A 166 11.95 -10.14 -23.13
N ARG A 167 12.98 -9.29 -23.03
CA ARG A 167 12.97 -7.93 -23.56
C ARG A 167 12.72 -7.97 -25.07
N SER A 168 11.60 -7.41 -25.49
CA SER A 168 11.53 -6.67 -26.75
C SER A 168 11.15 -5.21 -26.43
N LYS A 169 11.97 -4.29 -26.93
CA LYS A 169 11.98 -2.84 -26.65
C LYS A 169 11.23 -2.10 -27.79
N PRO A 170 10.98 -0.78 -27.69
CA PRO A 170 9.72 -0.20 -27.20
C PRO A 170 8.97 0.60 -28.29
N LYS A 171 7.67 0.86 -28.13
CA LYS A 171 6.97 2.02 -28.72
C LYS A 171 5.71 2.37 -27.92
N GLY A 172 5.40 3.66 -27.90
CA GLY A 172 4.53 4.36 -26.95
C GLY A 172 3.12 3.81 -26.72
N SER A 173 2.48 4.43 -25.72
CA SER A 173 1.16 4.16 -25.13
C SER A 173 1.18 3.20 -23.92
N LEU A 174 0.80 3.73 -22.75
CA LEU A 174 0.45 2.94 -21.56
C LEU A 174 -0.73 2.03 -21.92
N ARG A 175 -0.43 0.84 -22.44
CA ARG A 175 -1.42 -0.21 -22.67
C ARG A 175 -1.76 -0.87 -21.35
N ARG A 176 -3.06 -0.77 -21.02
CA ARG A 176 -3.82 -1.56 -20.03
C ARG A 176 -3.30 -3.00 -19.98
N HIS A 177 -2.58 -3.35 -18.93
CA HIS A 177 -2.30 -4.75 -18.63
C HIS A 177 -3.46 -5.29 -17.78
N ARG A 178 -4.42 -5.94 -18.45
CA ARG A 178 -5.33 -6.88 -17.79
C ARG A 178 -4.48 -8.06 -17.33
N TYR A 179 -4.13 -8.11 -16.06
CA TYR A 179 -3.67 -9.36 -15.47
C TYR A 179 -4.85 -10.32 -15.41
N GLY A 180 -4.80 -11.33 -16.28
CA GLY A 180 -5.63 -12.52 -16.18
C GLY A 180 -5.39 -13.21 -14.84
N LYS A 181 -6.48 -13.71 -14.25
CA LYS A 181 -6.53 -14.45 -12.99
C LYS A 181 -5.39 -15.49 -12.90
N PRO A 182 -4.48 -15.43 -11.91
CA PRO A 182 -3.65 -16.58 -11.56
C PRO A 182 -4.48 -17.43 -10.60
N LYS A 183 -5.49 -18.13 -11.14
CA LYS A 183 -6.30 -19.12 -10.42
C LYS A 183 -6.00 -20.57 -10.83
N LEU A 184 -5.08 -20.81 -11.77
CA LEU A 184 -4.94 -22.12 -12.42
C LEU A 184 -3.75 -22.98 -11.95
N GLN A 185 -2.86 -22.50 -11.07
CA GLN A 185 -1.70 -23.32 -10.64
C GLN A 185 -1.85 -23.98 -9.26
N LEU A 186 -2.60 -23.40 -8.30
CA LEU A 186 -2.79 -24.04 -6.98
C LEU A 186 -3.66 -25.29 -7.02
N THR A 187 -4.55 -25.41 -8.00
CA THR A 187 -5.47 -26.55 -8.16
C THR A 187 -4.79 -27.83 -8.66
N LEU A 188 -3.56 -27.73 -9.15
CA LEU A 188 -2.80 -28.85 -9.71
C LEU A 188 -1.78 -29.44 -8.72
N LEU A 189 -1.61 -28.82 -7.55
CA LEU A 189 -0.70 -29.32 -6.53
C LEU A 189 -1.36 -30.44 -5.70
N PRO A 190 -0.57 -31.44 -5.24
CA PRO A 190 -1.06 -32.42 -4.28
C PRO A 190 -1.73 -31.72 -3.09
N LYS A 191 -2.86 -32.27 -2.61
CA LYS A 191 -3.65 -31.71 -1.48
C LYS A 191 -2.80 -31.30 -0.26
N PRO A 192 -1.77 -32.07 0.16
CA PRO A 192 -0.91 -31.67 1.27
C PRO A 192 -0.15 -30.36 0.98
N THR A 193 0.41 -30.22 -0.22
CA THR A 193 1.19 -29.06 -0.65
C THR A 193 0.33 -27.79 -0.70
N ASN A 194 -0.91 -27.90 -1.19
CA ASN A 194 -1.86 -26.78 -1.22
C ASN A 194 -2.26 -26.36 0.21
N THR A 195 -2.44 -27.32 1.12
CA THR A 195 -2.76 -27.03 2.53
C THR A 195 -1.65 -26.25 3.21
N VAL A 196 -0.39 -26.62 2.98
CA VAL A 196 0.75 -25.90 3.56
C VAL A 196 0.90 -24.50 2.98
N LEU A 197 0.70 -24.32 1.67
CA LEU A 197 0.70 -23.00 1.03
C LEU A 197 -0.36 -22.06 1.62
N GLN A 198 -1.59 -22.57 1.81
CA GLN A 198 -2.67 -21.79 2.43
C GLN A 198 -2.36 -21.41 3.88
N TRP A 199 -1.72 -22.32 4.62
CA TRP A 199 -1.28 -22.04 5.99
C TRP A 199 -0.20 -20.95 6.04
N VAL A 200 0.82 -21.03 5.17
CA VAL A 200 1.86 -20.00 5.04
C VAL A 200 1.26 -18.64 4.65
N ASP A 201 0.34 -18.61 3.67
CA ASP A 201 -0.39 -17.40 3.28
C ASP A 201 -1.18 -16.81 4.46
N GLY A 202 -1.76 -17.68 5.30
CA GLY A 202 -2.47 -17.31 6.52
C GLY A 202 -1.56 -16.62 7.54
N ILE A 203 -0.36 -17.14 7.76
CA ILE A 203 0.58 -16.54 8.71
C ILE A 203 1.05 -15.17 8.24
N ILE A 204 1.49 -15.05 6.98
CA ILE A 204 1.94 -13.76 6.44
C ILE A 204 0.81 -12.72 6.50
N THR A 205 -0.43 -13.14 6.22
CA THR A 205 -1.60 -12.26 6.35
C THR A 205 -1.81 -11.80 7.79
N LEU A 206 -1.72 -12.73 8.75
CA LEU A 206 -1.89 -12.42 10.17
C LEU A 206 -0.78 -11.48 10.68
N GLU A 207 0.47 -11.70 10.28
CA GLU A 207 1.58 -10.82 10.64
C GLU A 207 1.37 -9.39 10.14
N VAL A 208 0.92 -9.25 8.88
CA VAL A 208 0.57 -7.94 8.30
C VAL A 208 -0.57 -7.31 9.09
N GLU A 209 -1.65 -8.04 9.39
CA GLU A 209 -2.78 -7.50 10.15
C GLU A 209 -2.39 -7.08 11.57
N CYS A 210 -1.62 -7.91 12.28
CA CYS A 210 -1.10 -7.59 13.60
C CYS A 210 -0.19 -6.35 13.57
N PHE A 211 0.69 -6.24 12.57
CA PHE A 211 1.57 -5.09 12.42
C PHE A 211 0.77 -3.81 12.15
N LEU A 212 -0.20 -3.86 11.23
CA LEU A 212 -1.04 -2.72 10.89
C LEU A 212 -1.83 -2.25 12.12
N HIS A 213 -2.45 -3.17 12.87
CA HIS A 213 -3.19 -2.82 14.10
C HIS A 213 -2.29 -2.26 15.21
N ALA A 214 -1.03 -2.69 15.31
CA ALA A 214 -0.12 -2.21 16.34
C ALA A 214 0.54 -0.87 16.01
N THR A 215 0.63 -0.51 14.73
CA THR A 215 1.47 0.60 14.25
C THR A 215 0.68 1.77 13.68
N LEU A 216 -0.42 1.50 12.98
CA LEU A 216 -1.21 2.50 12.25
C LEU A 216 -2.46 2.85 13.04
#